data_AF-A0A6I6H500-F1
#
_entry.id   AF-A0A6I6H500-F1
#
_cell.length_a   1.000
_cell.length_b   1.000
_cell.length_c   1.000
_cell.angle_alpha   90.00
_cell.angle_beta   90.00
_cell.angle_gamma   90.00
#
_symmetry.space_group_name_H-M   'P 1'
#
loop_
_entity.id
_entity.type
_entity.pdbx_description
1 polymer ?
#
loop_
_entity_poly.entity_id
_entity_poly.type
_entity_poly.pdbx_seq_one_letter_code
_entity_poly.pdbx_strand_id
1 'polypeptide(L)'
;METNMKKLSLVAAAALASLALTSVHAAGEAAVEVGRPAPILPIAAESQPKLVVYSPLPEALARGVVIIQYRTENVRVIPVFGEGARSVSPRVGHLHITVDDRPGTWAHTSSDPIIVVGLTPGVHKMLIEVADPTHKILTSETVSVTVPDRPAAAPQAHAH
;
A
#
# COMPACT_ATOMS: atom_id res chain seq x y z
N MET A 1 -42.39 -70.92 56.40
CA MET A 1 -41.86 -71.64 55.23
C MET A 1 -41.99 -70.73 54.03
N GLU A 2 -40.96 -70.22 53.38
CA GLU A 2 -39.51 -70.16 53.59
C GLU A 2 -38.99 -69.30 52.41
N THR A 3 -38.49 -68.10 52.70
CA THR A 3 -37.07 -67.67 52.60
C THR A 3 -36.59 -67.16 51.24
N ASN A 4 -36.39 -65.84 51.23
CA ASN A 4 -35.25 -65.11 50.68
C ASN A 4 -34.05 -65.97 50.26
N MET A 5 -33.67 -65.88 48.98
CA MET A 5 -32.35 -66.30 48.50
C MET A 5 -31.60 -65.08 47.97
N LYS A 6 -30.69 -64.57 48.79
CA LYS A 6 -29.52 -63.78 48.33
C LYS A 6 -28.54 -64.74 47.67
N LYS A 7 -27.67 -64.16 46.80
CA LYS A 7 -26.54 -64.74 46.04
C LYS A 7 -26.98 -65.01 44.59
N LEU A 8 -26.29 -64.59 43.56
CA LEU A 8 -24.85 -64.34 43.41
C LEU A 8 -24.62 -63.65 42.06
N SER A 9 -23.46 -63.02 41.90
CA SER A 9 -22.76 -62.80 40.62
C SER A 9 -23.30 -61.68 39.73
N LEU A 10 -22.70 -60.50 39.75
CA LEU A 10 -21.56 -60.10 38.90
C LEU A 10 -21.98 -59.86 37.43
N VAL A 11 -21.72 -58.62 37.00
CA VAL A 11 -21.59 -58.13 35.62
C VAL A 11 -22.86 -57.67 34.91
N ALA A 12 -22.82 -56.38 34.56
CA ALA A 12 -23.46 -55.68 33.44
C ALA A 12 -24.54 -54.67 33.84
N ALA A 13 -24.35 -53.46 33.29
CA ALA A 13 -25.31 -52.36 33.22
C ALA A 13 -25.42 -51.41 34.42
N ALA A 14 -24.31 -50.73 34.75
CA ALA A 14 -24.40 -49.31 35.10
C ALA A 14 -23.41 -48.56 34.21
N ALA A 15 -23.88 -48.32 32.98
CA ALA A 15 -23.19 -47.56 31.96
C ALA A 15 -22.92 -46.13 32.45
N LEU A 16 -21.68 -45.68 32.26
CA LEU A 16 -21.28 -44.28 32.09
C LEU A 16 -21.72 -43.30 33.20
N ALA A 17 -21.09 -43.38 34.36
CA ALA A 17 -21.05 -42.26 35.30
C ALA A 17 -19.75 -41.46 35.10
N SER A 18 -19.91 -40.20 34.68
CA SER A 18 -19.09 -39.06 35.09
C SER A 18 -17.71 -38.86 34.43
N LEU A 19 -17.71 -38.51 33.13
CA LEU A 19 -16.76 -37.49 32.66
C LEU A 19 -17.36 -36.72 31.48
N ALA A 20 -18.32 -35.85 31.78
CA ALA A 20 -18.77 -34.84 30.84
C ALA A 20 -17.66 -33.77 30.73
N LEU A 21 -16.69 -34.05 29.87
CA LEU A 21 -15.78 -33.04 29.32
C LEU A 21 -16.61 -32.13 28.41
N THR A 22 -17.25 -31.11 28.98
CA THR A 22 -17.80 -30.02 28.19
C THR A 22 -16.63 -29.19 27.68
N SER A 23 -16.11 -29.54 26.50
CA SER A 23 -15.23 -28.68 25.74
C SER A 23 -16.03 -27.44 25.31
N VAL A 24 -15.90 -26.38 26.10
CA VAL A 24 -16.35 -25.04 25.72
C VAL A 24 -15.54 -24.66 24.49
N HIS A 25 -16.14 -24.77 23.31
CA HIS A 25 -15.57 -24.15 22.12
C HIS A 25 -15.76 -22.66 22.30
N ALA A 26 -14.73 -21.99 22.82
CA ALA A 26 -14.62 -20.56 22.65
C ALA A 26 -14.54 -20.33 21.14
N ALA A 27 -15.66 -19.92 20.53
CA ALA A 27 -15.63 -19.29 19.22
C ALA A 27 -14.85 -18.00 19.42
N GLY A 28 -13.53 -18.08 19.27
CA GLY A 28 -12.69 -16.91 19.20
C GLY A 28 -13.21 -16.10 18.02
N GLU A 29 -13.86 -14.98 18.32
CA GLU A 29 -14.13 -13.95 17.34
C GLU A 29 -12.78 -13.64 16.71
N ALA A 30 -12.58 -14.09 15.46
CA ALA A 30 -11.31 -13.95 14.79
C ALA A 30 -11.01 -12.46 14.73
N ALA A 31 -10.09 -12.00 15.57
CA ALA A 31 -9.72 -10.60 15.66
C ALA A 31 -9.44 -10.12 14.24
N VAL A 32 -10.12 -9.05 13.81
CA VAL A 32 -9.81 -8.42 12.53
C VAL A 32 -8.36 -7.99 12.62
N GLU A 33 -7.49 -8.69 11.90
CA GLU A 33 -6.07 -8.37 11.84
C GLU A 33 -5.92 -6.91 11.41
N VAL A 34 -5.34 -6.09 12.29
CA VAL A 34 -5.05 -4.69 11.99
C VAL A 34 -4.07 -4.67 10.82
N GLY A 35 -4.49 -4.09 9.70
CA GLY A 35 -3.71 -4.10 8.47
C GLY A 35 -4.08 -5.20 7.48
N ARG A 36 -5.14 -5.99 7.73
CA ARG A 36 -5.67 -6.93 6.73
C ARG A 36 -5.93 -6.19 5.41
N PRO A 37 -5.32 -6.61 4.29
CA PRO A 37 -5.53 -5.95 3.00
C PRO A 37 -7.01 -5.99 2.60
N ALA A 38 -7.50 -4.88 2.05
CA ALA A 38 -8.84 -4.84 1.50
C ALA A 38 -8.98 -5.87 0.35
N PRO A 39 -10.09 -6.63 0.29
CA PRO A 39 -10.34 -7.51 -0.85
C PRO A 39 -10.44 -6.67 -2.12
N ILE A 40 -9.79 -7.14 -3.19
CA ILE A 40 -9.75 -6.45 -4.48
C ILE A 40 -10.57 -7.25 -5.48
N LEU A 41 -11.58 -6.62 -6.06
CA LEU A 41 -12.38 -7.17 -7.15
C LEU A 41 -12.15 -6.35 -8.42
N PRO A 42 -12.21 -6.98 -9.61
CA PRO A 42 -12.23 -6.26 -10.87
C PRO A 42 -13.41 -5.28 -10.94
N ILE A 43 -13.16 -4.12 -11.54
CA ILE A 43 -14.15 -3.07 -11.78
C ILE A 43 -14.48 -3.09 -13.28
N ALA A 44 -15.74 -3.37 -13.63
CA ALA A 44 -16.13 -3.56 -15.04
C ALA A 44 -15.99 -2.30 -15.90
N ALA A 45 -16.23 -1.12 -15.33
CA ALA A 45 -16.13 0.17 -16.01
C ALA A 45 -15.37 1.16 -15.13
N GLU A 46 -14.03 1.06 -15.16
CA GLU A 46 -13.18 1.99 -14.43
C GLU A 46 -13.27 3.40 -15.00
N SER A 47 -13.45 4.37 -14.11
CA SER A 47 -13.35 5.79 -14.46
C SER A 47 -11.94 6.15 -14.93
N GLN A 48 -11.81 7.31 -15.59
CA GLN A 48 -10.51 7.74 -16.11
C GLN A 48 -9.51 7.97 -14.96
N PRO A 49 -8.24 7.57 -15.14
CA PRO A 49 -7.17 7.89 -14.20
C PRO A 49 -7.05 9.40 -14.00
N LYS A 50 -6.91 9.81 -12.75
CA LYS A 50 -6.63 11.20 -12.39
C LYS A 50 -5.41 11.26 -11.51
N LEU A 51 -4.55 12.23 -11.78
CA LEU A 51 -3.42 12.59 -10.96
C LEU A 51 -3.74 13.90 -10.26
N VAL A 52 -3.41 14.00 -8.97
CA VAL A 52 -3.40 15.27 -8.26
C VAL A 52 -2.05 15.43 -7.60
N VAL A 53 -1.34 16.49 -7.98
CA VAL A 53 -0.03 16.85 -7.44
C VAL A 53 -0.22 18.02 -6.48
N TYR A 54 0.32 17.90 -5.27
CA TYR A 54 0.23 18.96 -4.26
C TYR A 54 1.44 19.88 -4.30
N SER A 55 1.33 21.06 -3.69
CA SER A 55 2.46 21.97 -3.53
C SER A 55 3.63 21.30 -2.80
N PRO A 56 4.89 21.65 -3.15
CA PRO A 56 6.06 21.15 -2.44
C PRO A 56 6.00 21.50 -0.95
N LEU A 57 6.48 20.60 -0.09
CA LEU A 57 6.54 20.85 1.35
C LEU A 57 7.45 22.04 1.65
N PRO A 58 6.91 23.15 2.22
CA PRO A 58 7.68 24.40 2.37
C PRO A 58 8.94 24.25 3.21
N GLU A 59 8.88 23.48 4.31
CA GLU A 59 10.02 23.29 5.21
C GLU A 59 11.18 22.53 4.54
N ALA A 60 10.86 21.51 3.73
CA ALA A 60 11.86 20.77 2.96
C ALA A 60 12.43 21.64 1.83
N LEU A 61 11.57 22.40 1.15
CA LEU A 61 11.96 23.28 0.06
C LEU A 61 12.88 24.41 0.54
N ALA A 62 12.65 24.95 1.74
CA ALA A 62 13.54 25.89 2.41
C ALA A 62 14.95 25.30 2.66
N ARG A 63 15.09 23.97 2.68
CA ARG A 63 16.36 23.23 2.75
C ARG A 63 16.85 22.74 1.38
N GLY A 64 16.30 23.25 0.27
CA GLY A 64 16.66 22.84 -1.08
C GLY A 64 16.28 21.40 -1.44
N VAL A 65 15.37 20.79 -0.67
CA VAL A 65 14.83 19.46 -0.93
C VAL A 65 13.41 19.61 -1.46
N VAL A 66 13.15 19.17 -2.67
CA VAL A 66 11.80 19.16 -3.24
C VAL A 66 11.11 17.88 -2.80
N ILE A 67 10.10 18.01 -1.92
CA ILE A 67 9.21 16.90 -1.55
C ILE A 67 7.82 17.24 -2.03
N ILE A 68 7.31 16.47 -2.98
CA ILE A 68 5.99 16.64 -3.57
C ILE A 68 5.14 15.44 -3.23
N GLN A 69 4.04 15.70 -2.53
CA GLN A 69 3.00 14.69 -2.33
C GLN A 69 2.12 14.63 -3.57
N TYR A 70 1.56 13.45 -3.82
CA TYR A 70 0.59 13.27 -4.88
C TYR A 70 -0.47 12.25 -4.43
N ARG A 71 -1.59 12.22 -5.15
CA ARG A 71 -2.53 11.11 -5.09
C ARG A 71 -2.98 10.75 -6.49
N THR A 72 -3.39 9.50 -6.66
CA THR A 72 -4.05 9.03 -7.87
C THR A 72 -5.46 8.56 -7.58
N GLU A 73 -6.35 8.76 -8.55
CA GLU A 73 -7.71 8.23 -8.53
C GLU A 73 -7.87 7.31 -9.76
N ASN A 74 -8.54 6.16 -9.61
CA ASN A 74 -8.76 5.16 -10.66
C ASN A 74 -7.48 4.56 -11.28
N VAL A 75 -6.37 4.58 -10.54
CA VAL A 75 -5.12 3.89 -10.86
C VAL A 75 -4.30 3.70 -9.59
N ARG A 76 -3.66 2.54 -9.45
CA ARG A 76 -2.74 2.22 -8.35
C ARG A 76 -1.30 2.29 -8.84
N VAL A 77 -0.50 3.14 -8.21
CA VAL A 77 0.94 3.24 -8.48
C VAL A 77 1.67 2.12 -7.75
N ILE A 78 2.19 1.14 -8.49
CA ILE A 78 2.91 -0.04 -7.97
C ILE A 78 4.00 -0.49 -8.97
N PRO A 79 5.02 -1.28 -8.55
CA PRO A 79 6.11 -1.71 -9.44
C PRO A 79 5.69 -2.90 -10.32
N VAL A 80 4.66 -2.75 -11.15
CA VAL A 80 4.16 -3.78 -12.07
C VAL A 80 4.23 -3.26 -13.51
N PHE A 81 4.84 -4.06 -14.39
CA PHE A 81 5.17 -3.70 -15.76
C PHE A 81 4.85 -4.85 -16.74
N GLY A 82 4.71 -4.51 -18.02
CA GLY A 82 4.56 -5.45 -19.13
C GLY A 82 3.11 -5.64 -19.60
N GLU A 83 2.97 -6.21 -20.79
CA GLU A 83 1.68 -6.35 -21.49
C GLU A 83 0.64 -7.14 -20.67
N GLY A 84 1.06 -8.20 -19.97
CA GLY A 84 0.14 -9.00 -19.16
C GLY A 84 -0.52 -8.24 -18.00
N ALA A 85 0.10 -7.14 -17.54
CA ALA A 85 -0.47 -6.30 -16.50
C ALA A 85 -1.47 -5.26 -17.01
N ARG A 86 -1.52 -5.03 -18.32
CA ARG A 86 -2.43 -4.04 -18.95
C ARG A 86 -3.91 -4.35 -18.68
N SER A 87 -4.26 -5.62 -18.52
CA SER A 87 -5.64 -6.08 -18.28
C SER A 87 -5.99 -6.26 -16.80
N VAL A 88 -5.10 -5.91 -15.87
CA VAL A 88 -5.36 -6.02 -14.42
C VAL A 88 -6.34 -4.94 -13.98
N SER A 89 -7.30 -5.32 -13.13
CA SER A 89 -8.27 -4.43 -12.50
C SER A 89 -8.31 -4.65 -10.98
N PRO A 90 -8.34 -3.59 -10.15
CA PRO A 90 -8.26 -2.16 -10.48
C PRO A 90 -6.98 -1.81 -11.24
N ARG A 91 -7.06 -0.81 -12.12
CA ARG A 91 -5.95 -0.41 -12.99
C ARG A 91 -4.70 -0.15 -12.18
N VAL A 92 -3.58 -0.65 -12.69
CA VAL A 92 -2.25 -0.44 -12.13
C VAL A 92 -1.43 0.42 -13.10
N GLY A 93 -0.44 1.11 -12.57
CA GLY A 93 0.46 1.95 -13.34
C GLY A 93 1.65 2.39 -12.49
N HIS A 94 2.41 3.34 -13.03
CA HIS A 94 3.53 3.98 -12.34
C HIS A 94 3.66 5.42 -12.82
N LEU A 95 4.42 6.24 -12.10
CA LEU A 95 4.67 7.61 -12.54
C LEU A 95 5.95 7.69 -13.37
N HIS A 96 5.94 8.54 -14.39
CA HIS A 96 7.14 9.06 -15.07
C HIS A 96 7.38 10.47 -14.57
N ILE A 97 8.59 10.76 -14.11
CA ILE A 97 8.96 12.09 -13.64
C ILE A 97 10.07 12.66 -14.52
N THR A 98 9.86 13.88 -15.01
CA THR A 98 10.81 14.62 -15.83
C THR A 98 11.03 16.01 -15.24
N VAL A 99 12.29 16.43 -15.11
CA VAL A 99 12.65 17.76 -14.60
C VAL A 99 13.26 18.61 -15.70
N ASP A 100 12.78 19.85 -15.83
CA ASP A 100 13.26 20.87 -16.77
C ASP A 100 13.30 20.42 -18.24
N ASP A 101 12.41 19.52 -18.66
CA ASP A 101 12.41 18.88 -20.00
C ASP A 101 13.75 18.23 -20.38
N ARG A 102 14.62 17.95 -19.40
CA ARG A 102 15.93 17.38 -19.68
C ARG A 102 15.80 15.91 -20.04
N PRO A 103 16.69 15.40 -20.91
CA PRO A 103 16.81 13.95 -21.11
C PRO A 103 17.11 13.26 -19.78
N GLY A 104 16.26 12.30 -19.39
CA GLY A 104 16.38 11.59 -18.13
C GLY A 104 15.08 11.62 -17.33
N THR A 105 14.13 10.80 -17.75
CA THR A 105 12.91 10.50 -17.00
C THR A 105 13.15 9.28 -16.12
N TRP A 106 12.61 9.27 -14.89
CA TRP A 106 12.63 8.08 -14.05
C TRP A 106 11.23 7.61 -13.68
N ALA A 107 11.12 6.32 -13.37
CA ALA A 107 9.89 5.72 -12.88
C ALA A 107 9.78 5.85 -11.35
N HIS A 108 8.60 6.22 -10.86
CA HIS A 108 8.25 6.19 -9.44
C HIS A 108 7.05 5.24 -9.24
N THR A 109 7.21 4.25 -8.35
CA THR A 109 6.37 3.04 -8.29
C THR A 109 5.76 2.78 -6.92
N SER A 110 5.77 3.77 -6.03
CA SER A 110 5.18 3.75 -4.69
C SER A 110 4.17 4.86 -4.53
N SER A 111 3.27 4.80 -3.55
CA SER A 111 2.45 5.96 -3.14
C SER A 111 3.21 7.01 -2.34
N ASP A 112 4.51 6.80 -2.10
CA ASP A 112 5.35 7.70 -1.32
C ASP A 112 5.56 9.04 -2.04
N PRO A 113 5.96 10.11 -1.32
CA PRO A 113 6.25 11.39 -1.96
C PRO A 113 7.36 11.30 -3.03
N ILE A 114 7.26 12.15 -4.04
CA ILE A 114 8.35 12.38 -5.00
C ILE A 114 9.38 13.27 -4.31
N ILE A 115 10.62 12.79 -4.20
CA ILE A 115 11.72 13.51 -3.55
C ILE A 115 12.82 13.79 -4.57
N VAL A 116 13.19 15.07 -4.72
CA VAL A 116 14.29 15.51 -5.59
C VAL A 116 15.25 16.37 -4.78
N VAL A 117 16.54 16.04 -4.87
CA VAL A 117 17.65 16.76 -4.23
C VAL A 117 18.68 17.16 -5.28
N GLY A 118 19.45 18.23 -5.01
CA GLY A 118 20.53 18.66 -5.89
C GLY A 118 20.10 19.55 -7.06
N LEU A 119 18.85 20.03 -7.08
CA LEU A 119 18.43 21.09 -7.99
C LEU A 119 19.14 22.40 -7.63
N THR A 120 19.55 23.14 -8.65
CA THR A 120 20.15 24.47 -8.50
C THR A 120 19.13 25.47 -7.97
N PRO A 121 19.53 26.57 -7.32
CA PRO A 121 18.61 27.68 -7.07
C PRO A 121 17.92 28.16 -8.35
N GLY A 122 16.61 28.44 -8.26
CA GLY A 122 15.82 28.91 -9.39
C GLY A 122 14.50 28.16 -9.58
N VAL A 123 13.81 28.52 -10.66
CA VAL A 123 12.54 27.88 -11.03
C VAL A 123 12.83 26.61 -11.82
N HIS A 124 12.24 25.51 -11.37
CA HIS A 124 12.28 24.21 -12.02
C HIS A 124 10.88 23.80 -12.45
N LYS A 125 10.80 23.14 -13.61
CA LYS A 125 9.55 22.53 -14.08
C LYS A 125 9.60 21.03 -13.82
N MET A 126 8.56 20.50 -13.20
CA MET A 126 8.41 19.05 -13.02
C MET A 126 7.16 18.58 -13.76
N LEU A 127 7.35 17.68 -14.72
CA LEU A 127 6.29 16.94 -15.39
C LEU A 127 6.13 15.58 -14.70
N ILE A 128 4.91 15.28 -14.28
CA ILE A 128 4.54 14.02 -13.62
C ILE A 128 3.46 13.37 -14.47
N GLU A 129 3.73 12.19 -14.99
CA GLU A 129 2.81 11.47 -15.86
C GLU A 129 2.46 10.13 -15.25
N VAL A 130 1.19 9.74 -15.25
CA VAL A 130 0.80 8.37 -14.93
C VAL A 130 0.91 7.56 -16.21
N ALA A 131 1.72 6.52 -16.19
CA ALA A 131 1.83 5.55 -17.27
C ALA A 131 1.18 4.21 -16.90
N ASP A 132 0.59 3.55 -17.88
CA ASP A 132 0.17 2.16 -17.74
C ASP A 132 1.39 1.21 -17.73
N PRO A 133 1.21 -0.10 -17.44
CA PRO A 133 2.32 -1.06 -17.39
C PRO A 133 3.09 -1.21 -18.71
N THR A 134 2.54 -0.70 -19.82
CA THR A 134 3.15 -0.71 -21.16
C THR A 134 3.81 0.63 -21.52
N HIS A 135 3.96 1.53 -20.53
CA HIS A 135 4.50 2.89 -20.66
C HIS A 135 3.64 3.85 -21.49
N LYS A 136 2.36 3.54 -21.70
CA LYS A 136 1.43 4.50 -22.33
C LYS A 136 0.98 5.51 -21.28
N ILE A 137 1.12 6.80 -21.58
CA ILE A 137 0.65 7.88 -20.71
C ILE A 137 -0.88 7.89 -20.65
N LEU A 138 -1.41 7.95 -19.43
CA LEU A 138 -2.84 7.95 -19.12
C LEU A 138 -3.34 9.34 -18.72
N THR A 139 -2.54 10.07 -17.94
CA THR A 139 -2.82 11.44 -17.49
C THR A 139 -1.51 12.09 -17.01
N SER A 140 -1.50 13.40 -16.85
CA SER A 140 -0.29 14.15 -16.48
C SER A 140 -0.63 15.42 -15.72
N GLU A 141 0.31 15.86 -14.89
CA GLU A 141 0.30 17.15 -14.21
C GLU A 141 1.68 17.81 -14.36
N THR A 142 1.70 19.14 -14.37
CA THR A 142 2.95 19.92 -14.38
C THR A 142 2.96 20.88 -13.20
N VAL A 143 4.06 20.90 -12.45
CA VAL A 143 4.25 21.83 -11.34
C VAL A 143 5.54 22.61 -11.50
N SER A 144 5.47 23.90 -11.16
CA SER A 144 6.64 24.77 -11.05
C SER A 144 7.10 24.81 -9.60
N VAL A 145 8.40 24.59 -9.39
CA VAL A 145 9.03 24.59 -8.06
C VAL A 145 10.15 25.61 -8.04
N THR A 146 10.10 26.57 -7.11
CA THR A 146 11.18 27.53 -6.93
C THR A 146 12.10 27.06 -5.80
N VAL A 147 13.29 26.61 -6.16
CA VAL A 147 14.34 26.25 -5.20
C VAL A 147 15.04 27.53 -4.74
N PRO A 148 15.11 27.80 -3.43
CA PRO A 148 15.70 29.04 -2.92
C PRO A 148 17.22 29.07 -3.14
N ASP A 149 17.75 30.27 -3.41
CA ASP A 149 19.18 30.52 -3.34
C ASP A 149 19.62 30.49 -1.89
N ARG A 150 20.57 29.59 -1.59
CA ARG A 150 21.12 29.42 -0.25
C ARG A 150 22.63 29.53 -0.33
N PRO A 151 23.26 30.22 0.64
CA PRO A 151 24.68 30.01 0.89
C PRO A 151 24.92 28.51 1.03
N ALA A 152 25.95 27.97 0.36
CA ALA A 152 26.26 26.55 0.39
C ALA A 152 26.28 26.06 1.84
N ALA A 153 25.26 25.29 2.25
CA ALA A 153 25.30 24.61 3.53
C ALA A 153 26.47 23.63 3.46
N ALA A 154 27.35 23.67 4.47
CA ALA A 154 28.45 22.73 4.58
C ALA A 154 27.91 21.30 4.35
N PRO A 155 28.62 20.42 3.63
CA PRO A 155 28.19 19.06 3.42
C PRO A 155 27.85 18.44 4.77
N GLN A 156 26.57 18.17 5.02
CA GLN A 156 26.21 17.36 6.18
C GLN A 156 26.65 15.95 5.83
N ALA A 157 27.70 15.49 6.51
CA ALA A 157 28.14 14.11 6.40
C ALA A 157 26.94 13.21 6.72
N HIS A 158 26.50 12.42 5.75
CA HIS A 158 25.61 11.31 6.02
C HIS A 158 26.44 10.26 6.77
N ALA A 159 26.38 10.29 8.11
CA ALA A 159 26.90 9.21 8.92
C ALA A 159 26.00 7.99 8.65
N HIS A 160 26.55 7.01 7.93
CA HIS A 160 25.97 5.69 7.73
C HIS A 160 26.33 4.77 8.89
#